data_AF-A0A0E9LYE8-F1
#
_entry.id   AF-A0A0E9LYE8-F1
#
_cell.length_a   1.000
_cell.length_b   1.000
_cell.length_c   1.000
_cell.angle_alpha   90.00
_cell.angle_beta   90.00
_cell.angle_gamma   90.00
#
_symmetry.space_group_name_H-M   'P 1'
#
loop_
_entity.id
_entity.type
_entity.pdbx_description
1 polymer ?
#
loop_
_entity_poly.entity_id
_entity_poly.type
_entity_poly.pdbx_seq_one_letter_code
_entity_poly.pdbx_strand_id
1 'polypeptide(L)'
;MDFLYEGFWFTWVFIPLLIFLARVSDVTIGTLRIVFVSKGFKILAPILGFFEVFIWLLAMSKIIQNLDYWMYYIAYSAGFAVGNYVGLIIEERLALGFVNLRIITHEQGDALIKRLANEGFGVTATDAWGPVQG
;
A
#
# COMPACT_ATOMS: atom_id res chain seq x y z
N MET A 1 27.74 5.07 29.78
CA MET A 1 27.13 4.63 28.50
C MET A 1 26.55 5.84 27.76
N ASP A 2 27.06 7.05 28.03
CA ASP A 2 26.45 8.32 27.61
C ASP A 2 27.30 9.10 26.60
N PHE A 3 28.54 8.66 26.34
CA PHE A 3 29.46 9.35 25.42
C PHE A 3 29.16 9.10 23.93
N LEU A 4 28.39 8.05 23.60
CA LEU A 4 27.98 7.75 22.22
C LEU A 4 26.70 8.51 21.79
N TYR A 5 26.01 9.17 22.74
CA TYR A 5 24.78 9.92 22.49
C TYR A 5 25.00 11.40 22.15
N GLU A 6 26.21 11.94 22.36
CA GLU A 6 26.54 13.36 22.10
C GLU A 6 27.38 13.59 20.83
N GLY A 7 27.45 12.59 19.95
CA GLY A 7 28.12 12.77 18.66
C GLY A 7 27.26 13.59 17.70
N PHE A 8 27.80 14.69 17.16
CA PHE A 8 27.19 15.45 16.05
C PHE A 8 26.63 14.52 14.95
N TRP A 9 27.38 13.48 14.57
CA TRP A 9 26.94 12.49 13.59
C TRP A 9 25.69 11.68 13.99
N PHE A 10 25.52 11.39 15.28
CA PHE A 10 24.40 10.59 15.76
C PHE A 10 23.08 11.38 15.67
N THR A 11 23.11 12.62 16.14
CA THR A 11 21.97 13.53 16.09
C THR A 11 21.67 13.98 14.67
N TRP A 12 22.67 14.35 13.87
CA TRP A 12 22.42 14.96 12.56
C TRP A 12 22.22 13.97 11.41
N VAL A 13 22.61 12.70 11.57
CA VAL A 13 22.54 11.70 10.49
C VAL A 13 21.84 10.43 10.94
N PHE A 14 22.29 9.80 12.03
CA PHE A 14 21.81 8.48 12.41
C PHE A 14 20.34 8.48 12.88
N ILE A 15 19.96 9.38 13.78
CA ILE A 15 18.57 9.50 14.25
C ILE A 15 17.61 9.89 13.11
N PRO A 16 17.87 10.92 12.30
CA PRO A 16 17.03 11.26 11.15
C PRO A 16 16.85 10.09 10.19
N LEU A 17 17.92 9.36 9.90
CA LEU A 17 17.86 8.18 9.02
C LEU A 17 16.96 7.08 9.60
N LEU A 18 17.05 6.82 10.90
CA LEU A 18 16.16 5.87 11.57
C LEU A 18 14.69 6.32 11.55
N ILE A 19 14.43 7.61 11.80
CA ILE A 19 13.07 8.19 11.70
C ILE A 19 12.55 8.01 10.28
N PHE A 20 13.36 8.30 9.27
CA PHE A 20 13.01 8.13 7.87
C PHE A 20 12.63 6.68 7.56
N LEU A 21 13.49 5.70 7.89
CA LEU A 21 13.23 4.29 7.63
C LEU A 21 12.02 3.74 8.39
N ALA A 22 11.86 4.14 9.65
CA ALA A 22 10.68 3.81 10.45
C ALA A 22 9.42 4.35 9.78
N ARG A 23 9.46 5.60 9.29
CA ARG A 23 8.30 6.23 8.65
C ARG A 23 7.96 5.63 7.29
N VAL A 24 8.96 5.28 6.48
CA VAL A 24 8.76 4.54 5.22
C VAL A 24 8.05 3.22 5.49
N SER A 25 8.51 2.48 6.50
CA SER A 25 7.93 1.18 6.87
C SER A 25 6.50 1.32 7.36
N ASP A 26 6.25 2.30 8.24
CA ASP A 26 4.92 2.58 8.78
C ASP A 26 3.89 2.90 7.69
N VAL A 27 4.23 3.84 6.80
CA VAL A 27 3.32 4.26 5.72
C VAL A 27 3.05 3.12 4.75
N THR A 28 4.08 2.32 4.45
CA THR A 28 3.94 1.12 3.60
C THR A 28 2.97 0.12 4.23
N ILE A 29 3.07 -0.11 5.55
CA ILE A 29 2.13 -0.96 6.30
C ILE A 29 0.71 -0.39 6.23
N GLY A 30 0.56 0.93 6.37
CA GLY A 30 -0.73 1.62 6.24
C GLY A 30 -1.38 1.40 4.88
N THR A 31 -0.61 1.47 3.79
CA THR A 31 -1.10 1.15 2.43
C THR A 31 -1.51 -0.33 2.32
N LEU A 32 -0.68 -1.25 2.80
CA LEU A 32 -1.00 -2.68 2.81
C LEU A 32 -2.27 -3.00 3.61
N ARG A 33 -2.47 -2.34 4.75
CA ARG A 33 -3.69 -2.47 5.55
C ARG A 33 -4.92 -2.10 4.72
N ILE A 34 -4.88 -1.00 3.98
CA ILE A 34 -5.99 -0.58 3.11
C ILE A 34 -6.27 -1.66 2.06
N VAL A 35 -5.25 -2.19 1.40
CA VAL A 35 -5.39 -3.28 0.42
C VAL A 35 -6.02 -4.52 1.05
N PHE A 36 -5.58 -4.92 2.25
CA PHE A 36 -6.11 -6.08 2.95
C PHE A 36 -7.56 -5.88 3.42
N VAL A 37 -7.94 -4.66 3.81
CA VAL A 37 -9.34 -4.30 4.09
C VAL A 37 -10.18 -4.46 2.84
N SER A 38 -9.74 -3.88 1.71
CA SER A 38 -10.44 -3.99 0.42
C SER A 38 -10.58 -5.43 -0.08
N LYS A 39 -9.62 -6.30 0.24
CA LYS A 39 -9.67 -7.74 -0.08
C LYS A 39 -10.40 -8.60 0.96
N GLY A 40 -10.92 -8.01 2.05
CA GLY A 40 -11.72 -8.72 3.05
C GLY A 40 -10.92 -9.54 4.07
N PHE A 41 -9.61 -9.30 4.22
CA PHE A 41 -8.78 -10.00 5.22
C PHE A 41 -9.00 -9.43 6.64
N LYS A 42 -9.97 -10.02 7.34
CA LYS A 42 -10.45 -9.53 8.66
C LYS A 42 -9.46 -9.64 9.82
N ILE A 43 -8.45 -10.50 9.73
CA ILE A 43 -7.45 -10.72 10.80
C ILE A 43 -6.16 -9.94 10.54
N LEU A 44 -5.68 -9.92 9.29
CA LEU A 44 -4.41 -9.27 8.95
C LEU A 44 -4.51 -7.74 9.04
N ALA A 45 -5.62 -7.15 8.62
CA ALA A 45 -5.83 -5.71 8.67
C ALA A 45 -5.69 -5.10 10.08
N PRO A 46 -6.38 -5.60 11.14
CA PRO A 46 -6.22 -5.05 12.48
C PRO A 46 -4.83 -5.31 13.10
N ILE A 47 -4.19 -6.44 12.80
CA ILE A 47 -2.83 -6.73 13.28
C ILE A 47 -1.84 -5.71 12.71
N LEU A 48 -1.92 -5.44 11.40
CA LEU A 48 -1.06 -4.44 10.75
C LEU A 48 -1.32 -3.04 11.30
N GLY A 49 -2.59 -2.68 11.53
CA GLY A 49 -2.95 -1.39 12.14
C GLY A 49 -2.38 -1.22 13.56
N PHE A 50 -2.30 -2.29 14.34
CA PHE A 50 -1.63 -2.24 15.66
C PHE A 50 -0.13 -1.91 15.53
N PHE A 51 0.58 -2.60 14.64
CA PHE A 51 2.00 -2.36 14.42
C PHE A 51 2.29 -0.98 13.83
N GLU A 52 1.46 -0.50 12.90
CA GLU A 52 1.50 0.85 12.35
C GLU A 52 1.43 1.88 13.48
N VAL A 53 0.35 1.88 14.28
CA VAL A 53 0.21 2.85 15.38
C VAL A 53 1.36 2.75 16.39
N PHE A 54 1.86 1.55 16.66
CA PHE A 54 3.01 1.35 17.55
C PHE A 54 4.30 1.99 17.02
N ILE A 55 4.64 1.77 15.74
CA ILE A 55 5.81 2.39 15.10
C ILE A 55 5.64 3.91 15.08
N TRP A 56 4.46 4.39 14.72
CA TRP A 56 4.15 5.83 14.70
C TRP A 56 4.35 6.47 16.07
N LEU A 57 3.85 5.87 17.15
CA LEU A 57 4.03 6.37 18.51
C LEU A 57 5.51 6.46 18.91
N LEU A 58 6.31 5.43 18.58
CA LEU A 58 7.75 5.43 18.87
C LEU A 58 8.48 6.55 18.12
N ALA A 59 8.19 6.72 16.83
CA ALA A 59 8.79 7.77 16.01
C ALA A 59 8.36 9.17 16.48
N MET A 60 7.07 9.37 16.74
CA MET A 60 6.52 10.66 17.18
C MET A 60 7.06 11.07 18.54
N SER A 61 7.16 10.14 19.49
CA SER A 61 7.76 10.40 20.80
C SER A 61 9.19 10.93 20.69
N LYS A 62 10.00 10.38 19.77
CA LYS A 62 11.36 10.86 19.52
C LYS A 62 11.42 12.27 18.94
N ILE A 63 10.49 12.61 18.05
CA ILE A 63 10.41 13.96 17.46
C ILE A 63 9.99 14.99 18.51
N ILE A 64 8.96 14.68 19.31
CA ILE A 64 8.46 15.59 20.34
C ILE A 64 9.50 15.84 21.44
N GLN A 65 10.34 14.85 21.77
CA GLN A 65 11.42 15.04 22.74
C GLN A 65 12.60 15.86 22.19
N ASN A 66 12.69 16.04 20.87
CA ASN A 66 13.86 16.62 20.20
C ASN A 66 13.43 17.67 19.16
N LEU A 67 12.62 18.64 19.60
CA LEU A 67 12.02 19.68 18.75
C LEU A 67 13.06 20.64 18.14
N ASP A 68 14.25 20.72 18.73
CA ASP A 68 15.30 21.66 18.31
C ASP A 68 15.94 21.29 16.96
N TYR A 69 15.78 20.05 16.49
CA TYR A 69 16.40 19.56 15.27
C TYR A 69 15.42 19.54 14.09
N TRP A 70 15.37 20.63 13.33
CA TRP A 70 14.56 20.76 12.11
C TRP A 70 14.74 19.59 11.12
N MET A 71 15.93 18.98 11.09
CA MET A 71 16.25 17.82 10.26
C MET A 71 15.35 16.60 10.54
N TYR A 72 14.84 16.46 11.77
CA TYR A 72 13.97 15.33 12.15
C TYR A 72 12.62 15.43 11.46
N TYR A 73 12.09 16.65 11.36
CA TYR A 73 10.86 16.93 10.64
C TYR A 73 11.01 16.67 9.15
N ILE A 74 12.13 17.08 8.55
CA ILE A 74 12.41 16.79 7.14
C ILE A 74 12.52 15.29 6.90
N ALA A 75 13.27 14.58 7.72
CA ALA A 75 13.40 13.13 7.61
C ALA A 75 12.04 12.43 7.77
N TYR A 76 11.20 12.90 8.69
CA TYR A 76 9.85 12.39 8.87
C TYR A 76 8.95 12.66 7.65
N SER A 77 8.92 13.89 7.14
CA SER A 77 8.13 14.25 5.95
C SER A 77 8.62 13.55 4.69
N ALA A 78 9.94 13.43 4.51
CA ALA A 78 10.54 12.71 3.39
C ALA A 78 10.23 11.20 3.49
N GLY A 79 10.33 10.63 4.69
CA GLY A 79 10.00 9.22 4.93
C GLY A 79 8.53 8.93 4.65
N PHE A 80 7.64 9.88 4.96
CA PHE A 80 6.23 9.78 4.60
C PHE A 80 6.02 9.79 3.07
N ALA A 81 6.64 10.73 2.35
CA ALA A 81 6.52 10.81 0.90
C ALA A 81 7.06 9.55 0.21
N VAL A 82 8.26 9.09 0.60
CA VAL A 82 8.87 7.86 0.04
C VAL A 82 8.08 6.62 0.43
N GLY A 83 7.59 6.54 1.66
CA GLY A 83 6.74 5.44 2.12
C GLY A 83 5.45 5.31 1.30
N ASN A 84 4.83 6.42 0.92
CA ASN A 84 3.65 6.39 0.03
C ASN A 84 4.01 5.84 -1.35
N TYR A 85 5.14 6.29 -1.93
CA TYR A 85 5.60 5.80 -3.23
C TYR A 85 5.92 4.30 -3.21
N VAL A 86 6.62 3.83 -2.17
CA VAL A 86 6.92 2.40 -1.99
C VAL A 86 5.64 1.60 -1.75
N GLY A 87 4.73 2.12 -0.93
CA GLY A 87 3.42 1.54 -0.68
C GLY A 87 2.62 1.34 -1.97
N LEU A 88 2.62 2.34 -2.86
CA LEU A 88 1.96 2.26 -4.16
C LEU A 88 2.56 1.18 -5.05
N ILE A 89 3.89 1.08 -5.14
CA ILE A 89 4.57 0.03 -5.92
C ILE A 89 4.20 -1.37 -5.38
N ILE A 90 4.13 -1.51 -4.07
CA ILE A 90 3.76 -2.78 -3.42
C ILE A 90 2.29 -3.09 -3.68
N GLU A 91 1.40 -2.11 -3.55
CA GLU A 91 -0.01 -2.23 -3.87
C GLU A 91 -0.20 -2.68 -5.32
N GLU A 92 0.44 -2.03 -6.29
CA GLU A 92 0.37 -2.42 -7.71
C GLU A 92 0.77 -3.88 -7.91
N ARG A 93 1.86 -4.34 -7.29
CA ARG A 93 2.30 -5.75 -7.37
C ARG A 93 1.31 -6.72 -6.71
N LEU A 94 0.63 -6.32 -5.63
CA LEU A 94 -0.42 -7.09 -4.96
C LEU A 94 -1.77 -7.04 -5.67
N ALA A 95 -2.02 -5.98 -6.44
CA ALA A 95 -3.27 -5.67 -7.14
C ALA A 95 -3.24 -6.08 -8.62
N LEU A 96 -2.17 -6.72 -9.11
CA LEU A 96 -2.18 -7.58 -10.30
C LEU A 96 -3.05 -8.84 -10.07
N GLY A 97 -4.28 -8.62 -9.61
CA GLY A 97 -5.37 -9.59 -9.63
C GLY A 97 -6.02 -9.65 -11.00
N PHE A 98 -6.85 -10.67 -11.21
CA PHE A 98 -7.54 -10.90 -12.47
C PHE A 98 -8.34 -9.67 -12.93
N VAL A 99 -8.03 -9.16 -14.12
CA VAL A 99 -8.87 -8.15 -14.79
C VAL A 99 -10.12 -8.85 -15.28
N ASN A 100 -11.28 -8.54 -14.71
CA ASN A 100 -12.56 -9.08 -15.16
C ASN A 100 -13.08 -8.24 -16.32
N LEU A 101 -12.92 -8.74 -17.55
CA LEU A 101 -13.39 -8.08 -18.75
C LEU A 101 -14.81 -8.59 -19.09
N ARG A 102 -15.81 -7.71 -18.96
CA ARG A 102 -17.21 -8.03 -19.30
C ARG A 102 -17.58 -7.42 -20.64
N ILE A 103 -17.85 -8.27 -21.62
CA ILE A 103 -18.28 -7.86 -22.96
C ILE A 103 -19.77 -8.17 -23.09
N ILE A 104 -20.57 -7.15 -23.44
CA ILE A 104 -21.99 -7.31 -23.75
C ILE A 104 -22.13 -7.04 -25.25
N THR A 105 -22.59 -8.03 -26.00
CA THR A 105 -22.80 -7.94 -27.45
C THR A 105 -24.20 -8.42 -27.80
N HIS A 106 -24.81 -7.80 -28.81
CA HIS A 106 -26.10 -8.22 -29.35
C HIS A 106 -25.95 -9.38 -30.36
N GLU A 107 -24.78 -9.54 -30.97
CA GLU A 107 -24.50 -10.63 -31.91
C GLU A 107 -23.91 -11.86 -31.20
N GLN A 108 -24.03 -13.03 -31.83
CA GLN A 108 -23.49 -14.30 -31.34
C GLN A 108 -21.98 -14.18 -31.07
N GLY A 109 -21.62 -14.20 -29.78
CA GLY A 109 -20.24 -14.04 -29.31
C GLY A 109 -19.35 -15.28 -29.50
N ASP A 110 -19.82 -16.34 -30.15
CA ASP A 110 -19.13 -17.64 -30.23
C ASP A 110 -17.72 -17.56 -30.82
N ALA A 111 -17.52 -16.73 -31.84
CA ALA A 111 -16.21 -16.53 -32.45
C ALA A 111 -15.23 -15.87 -31.47
N LEU A 112 -15.72 -14.92 -30.67
CA LEU A 112 -14.94 -14.22 -29.66
C LEU A 112 -14.61 -15.13 -28.48
N ILE A 113 -15.59 -15.90 -28.00
CA ILE A 113 -15.42 -16.90 -26.93
C ILE A 113 -14.37 -17.93 -27.34
N LYS A 114 -14.47 -18.50 -28.55
CA LYS A 114 -13.49 -19.48 -29.06
C LYS A 114 -12.08 -18.88 -29.16
N ARG A 115 -11.97 -17.64 -29.62
CA ARG A 115 -10.66 -16.98 -29.75
C ARG A 115 -10.02 -16.75 -28.40
N LEU A 116 -10.78 -16.23 -27.42
CA LEU A 116 -10.30 -16.01 -26.06
C LEU A 116 -9.95 -17.34 -25.34
N ALA A 117 -10.75 -18.38 -25.53
CA ALA A 117 -10.47 -19.70 -24.97
C ALA A 117 -9.20 -20.33 -25.58
N ASN A 118 -8.99 -20.21 -26.89
CA ASN A 118 -7.78 -20.70 -27.56
C ASN A 118 -6.51 -19.96 -27.14
N GLU A 119 -6.61 -18.70 -26.75
CA GLU A 119 -5.50 -17.91 -26.20
C GLU A 119 -5.26 -18.19 -24.69
N GLY A 120 -6.02 -19.10 -24.08
CA GLY A 120 -5.83 -19.54 -22.69
C GLY A 120 -6.54 -18.69 -21.64
N PHE A 121 -7.45 -17.79 -22.03
CA PHE A 121 -8.26 -17.03 -21.08
C PHE A 121 -9.44 -17.88 -20.55
N GLY A 122 -9.74 -17.75 -19.26
CA GLY A 122 -10.95 -18.32 -18.66
C GLY A 122 -12.17 -17.51 -19.09
N VAL A 123 -13.04 -18.09 -19.92
CA VAL A 123 -14.24 -17.43 -20.45
C VAL A 123 -15.50 -18.08 -19.87
N THR A 124 -16.43 -17.23 -19.41
CA THR A 124 -17.79 -17.65 -19.02
C THR A 124 -18.78 -16.90 -19.88
N ALA A 125 -19.65 -17.61 -20.59
CA ALA A 125 -20.74 -17.05 -21.37
C ALA A 125 -22.08 -17.33 -20.68
N THR A 126 -22.97 -16.34 -20.68
CA THR A 126 -24.31 -16.44 -20.09
C THR A 126 -25.28 -15.58 -20.89
N ASP A 127 -26.48 -16.12 -21.13
CA ASP A 127 -27.54 -15.37 -21.78
C ASP A 127 -28.06 -14.26 -20.85
N ALA A 128 -28.26 -13.07 -21.41
CA ALA A 128 -28.78 -11.91 -20.69
C ALA A 128 -30.10 -11.45 -21.34
N TRP A 129 -31.16 -11.31 -20.53
CA TRP A 129 -32.48 -10.86 -20.96
C TRP A 129 -32.73 -9.44 -20.43
N GLY A 130 -32.85 -8.47 -21.32
CA GLY A 130 -33.21 -7.08 -21.00
C GLY A 130 -34.71 -6.83 -21.17
N PRO A 131 -35.29 -5.80 -20.50
CA PRO A 131 -36.67 -5.41 -20.74
C PRO A 131 -36.84 -4.93 -22.18
N VAL A 132 -37.85 -5.46 -22.86
CA VAL A 132 -38.24 -5.03 -24.20
C VAL A 132 -38.93 -3.68 -24.07
N GLN A 133 -38.23 -2.58 -24.34
CA GLN A 133 -38.90 -1.30 -24.56
C GLN A 133 -39.39 -1.30 -26.01
N GLY A 134 -40.70 -1.45 -26.15
CA GLY A 134 -41.42 -1.36 -27.42
C GLY A 134 -41.76 0.07 -27.80
#